data_AF-A0A0M7FD39-F1
#
_entry.id   AF-A0A0M7FD39-F1
#
_cell.length_a   1.000
_cell.length_b   1.000
_cell.length_c   1.000
_cell.angle_alpha   90.00
_cell.angle_beta   90.00
_cell.angle_gamma   90.00
#
_symmetry.space_group_name_H-M   'P 1'
#
loop_
_entity.id
_entity.type
_entity.pdbx_description
1 polymer ?
#
loop_
_entity_poly.entity_id
_entity_poly.type
_entity_poly.pdbx_seq_one_letter_code
_entity_poly.pdbx_strand_id
1 'polypeptide(L)' 'MADIIDEAGDHIEREAAARQAAVSAQAAAMPKGEPGDCDLCGEWSGRLVAGVCAPCRDRHKLP' A
#
# COMPACT_ATOMS: atom_id res chain seq x y z
N MET A 1 -0.90 -33.23 -24.40
CA MET A 1 -2.33 -32.97 -24.67
C MET A 1 -2.79 -32.18 -23.48
N ALA A 2 -3.14 -30.91 -23.66
CA ALA A 2 -3.70 -30.13 -22.57
C ALA A 2 -5.09 -30.71 -22.25
N ASP A 3 -5.27 -31.26 -21.07
CA ASP A 3 -6.58 -31.71 -20.61
C ASP A 3 -7.24 -30.64 -19.73
N ILE A 4 -8.42 -30.94 -19.21
CA ILE A 4 -9.18 -30.03 -18.35
C ILE A 4 -8.41 -29.62 -17.08
N ILE A 5 -7.45 -30.44 -16.64
CA ILE A 5 -6.64 -30.17 -15.46
C ILE A 5 -5.57 -29.13 -15.82
N ASP A 6 -4.94 -29.28 -16.97
CA ASP A 6 -3.97 -28.30 -17.48
C ASP A 6 -4.60 -26.91 -17.67
N GLU A 7 -5.81 -26.85 -18.26
CA GLU A 7 -6.51 -25.57 -18.48
C GLU A 7 -6.98 -24.92 -17.16
N ALA A 8 -7.37 -25.73 -16.17
CA ALA A 8 -7.73 -25.25 -14.84
C ALA A 8 -6.51 -24.70 -14.08
N GLY A 9 -5.35 -25.35 -14.18
CA GLY A 9 -4.10 -24.89 -13.58
C GLY A 9 -3.70 -23.51 -14.11
N ASP A 10 -3.70 -23.36 -15.44
CA ASP A 10 -3.46 -22.09 -16.13
C ASP A 10 -4.37 -20.96 -15.65
N HIS A 11 -5.65 -21.25 -15.45
CA HIS A 11 -6.61 -20.26 -14.97
C HIS A 11 -6.28 -19.79 -13.54
N ILE A 12 -6.01 -20.74 -12.64
CA ILE A 12 -5.68 -20.46 -11.24
C ILE A 12 -4.41 -19.60 -11.15
N GLU A 13 -3.39 -19.91 -11.96
CA GLU A 13 -2.14 -19.15 -11.99
C GLU A 13 -2.36 -17.71 -12.46
N ARG A 14 -3.16 -17.51 -13.53
CA ARG A 14 -3.52 -16.17 -14.02
C ARG A 14 -4.29 -15.36 -12.97
N GLU A 15 -5.24 -15.99 -12.27
CA GLU A 15 -5.99 -15.34 -11.19
C GLU A 15 -5.10 -15.00 -9.98
N ALA A 16 -4.15 -15.87 -9.63
CA ALA A 16 -3.18 -15.61 -8.58
C ALA A 16 -2.27 -14.42 -8.94
N ALA A 17 -1.75 -14.40 -10.17
CA ALA A 17 -0.93 -13.30 -10.68
C ALA A 17 -1.71 -11.97 -10.71
N ALA A 18 -2.96 -11.99 -11.17
CA ALA A 18 -3.81 -10.80 -11.19
C ALA A 18 -4.08 -10.26 -9.77
N ARG A 19 -4.34 -11.15 -8.81
CA ARG A 19 -4.52 -10.77 -7.39
C ARG A 19 -3.25 -10.16 -6.81
N GLN A 20 -2.09 -10.78 -7.05
CA GLN A 20 -0.81 -10.25 -6.58
C GLN A 20 -0.53 -8.86 -7.18
N ALA A 21 -0.76 -8.69 -8.48
CA ALA A 21 -0.61 -7.39 -9.14
C ALA A 21 -1.51 -6.31 -8.51
N ALA A 22 -2.79 -6.61 -8.27
CA ALA A 22 -3.73 -5.68 -7.65
C ALA A 22 -3.32 -5.27 -6.22
N VAL A 23 -2.82 -6.21 -5.40
CA VAL A 23 -2.33 -5.92 -4.05
C VAL A 23 -1.06 -5.08 -4.10
N SER A 24 -0.13 -5.40 -5.01
CA SER A 24 1.11 -4.63 -5.17
C SER A 24 0.86 -3.18 -5.60
N ALA A 25 -0.12 -2.96 -6.48
CA ALA A 25 -0.53 -1.62 -6.91
C ALA A 25 -1.14 -0.81 -5.76
N GLN A 26 -1.98 -1.44 -4.94
CA GLN A 26 -2.53 -0.80 -3.73
C GLN A 26 -1.43 -0.46 -2.72
N ALA A 27 -0.45 -1.34 -2.53
CA ALA A 27 0.68 -1.07 -1.64
C ALA A 27 1.57 0.07 -2.15
N ALA A 28 1.79 0.16 -3.47
CA ALA A 28 2.54 1.24 -4.09
C ALA A 28 1.80 2.60 -4.03
N ALA A 29 0.46 2.58 -4.01
CA ALA A 29 -0.37 3.76 -3.84
C ALA A 29 -0.41 4.27 -2.38
N MET A 30 0.10 3.51 -1.41
CA MET A 30 0.20 4.00 -0.04
C MET A 30 1.18 5.20 -0.01
N PRO A 31 0.78 6.33 0.60
CA PRO A 31 1.65 7.50 0.65
C PRO A 31 2.96 7.13 1.34
N LYS A 32 4.06 7.34 0.63
CA LYS A 32 5.40 7.22 1.20
C LYS A 32 5.52 8.25 2.29
N GLY A 33 5.94 7.80 3.46
CA GLY A 33 6.24 8.74 4.53
C GLY A 33 7.70 9.14 4.47
N GLU A 34 7.97 10.43 4.64
CA GLU A 34 9.32 10.97 4.67
C GLU A 34 9.73 11.22 6.13
N PRO A 35 11.00 10.98 6.51
CA PRO A 35 11.48 11.32 7.84
C PRO A 35 11.68 12.84 7.97
N GLY A 36 11.26 13.42 9.10
CA GLY A 36 11.43 14.85 9.36
C GLY A 36 10.61 15.36 10.54
N ASP A 37 10.51 16.68 10.67
CA ASP A 37 9.72 17.36 11.69
C ASP A 37 8.29 17.61 11.24
N CYS A 38 7.32 17.37 12.11
CA CYS A 38 5.89 17.53 11.80
C CYS A 38 5.48 19.00 11.69
N ASP A 39 4.78 19.38 10.63
CA ASP A 39 4.31 20.75 10.38
C ASP A 39 3.26 21.26 11.41
N LEU A 40 2.61 20.36 12.15
CA LEU A 40 1.58 20.71 13.14
C LEU A 40 2.11 20.79 14.57
N CYS A 41 2.94 19.83 14.99
CA CYS A 41 3.40 19.74 16.37
C CYS A 41 4.89 20.01 16.56
N GLY A 42 5.67 20.06 15.47
CA GLY A 42 7.13 20.25 15.52
C GLY A 42 7.91 19.04 16.05
N GLU A 43 7.26 17.91 16.28
CA GLU A 43 7.92 16.68 16.74
C GLU A 43 8.50 15.92 15.53
N TRP A 44 9.71 15.38 15.70
CA TRP A 44 10.33 14.53 14.70
C TRP A 44 9.59 13.19 14.57
N SER A 45 9.36 12.76 13.34
CA SER A 45 8.79 11.46 13.03
C SER A 45 9.56 10.78 11.90
N GLY A 46 9.84 9.50 12.07
CA GLY A 46 10.43 8.68 11.00
C GLY A 46 9.49 8.46 9.81
N ARG A 47 8.19 8.79 9.94
CA ARG A 47 7.19 8.65 8.87
C ARG A 47 6.17 9.78 8.90
N LEU A 48 6.47 10.88 8.22
CA LEU A 48 5.53 11.97 7.94
C LEU A 48 4.78 11.69 6.64
N VAL A 49 3.46 11.77 6.65
CA VAL A 49 2.66 11.73 5.41
C VAL A 49 2.15 13.14 5.19
N ALA A 50 2.46 13.70 4.00
CA ALA A 50 2.14 15.10 3.67
C ALA A 50 2.61 16.10 4.74
N GLY A 51 3.81 15.90 5.29
CA GLY A 51 4.40 16.79 6.31
C GLY A 51 3.87 16.59 7.74
N VAL A 52 2.93 15.67 7.96
CA VAL A 52 2.26 15.50 9.26
C VAL A 52 2.50 14.11 9.86
N CYS A 53 2.83 14.08 11.15
CA CYS A 53 3.00 12.84 11.89
C CYS A 53 1.68 12.09 12.10
N ALA A 54 1.74 10.77 12.28
CA ALA A 54 0.57 9.92 12.54
C ALA A 54 -0.38 10.45 13.64
N PRO A 55 0.09 10.80 14.85
CA PRO A 55 -0.83 11.25 15.91
C PRO A 55 -1.53 12.57 15.58
N CYS A 56 -0.88 13.48 14.85
CA CYS A 56 -1.53 14.71 14.40
C CYS A 56 -2.56 14.44 13.31
N ARG A 57 -2.28 13.55 12.35
CA ARG A 57 -3.28 13.18 11.32
C ARG A 57 -4.51 12.52 11.93
N ASP A 58 -4.31 11.62 12.89
CA ASP A 58 -5.40 10.95 13.60
C ASP A 58 -6.23 11.95 14.42
N ARG A 59 -5.57 12.87 15.12
CA ARG A 59 -6.23 13.91 15.93
C ARG A 59 -7.03 14.90 15.07
N HIS A 60 -6.48 15.31 13.93
CA HIS A 60 -7.08 16.30 13.04
C HIS A 60 -7.95 15.69 11.92
N LYS A 61 -8.05 14.36 11.85
CA LYS A 61 -8.77 13.60 10.80
C LYS A 61 -8.32 14.01 9.39
N LEU A 62 -7.02 14.18 9.21
CA LEU A 62 -6.41 14.48 7.93
C LEU A 62 -6.32 13.19 7.08
N PRO A 63 -6.40 13.31 5.74
CA PRO A 63 -6.32 12.15 4.83
C PRO A 63 -4.98 11.39 4.90
#